data_AF-A0A815AG34-F1
#
_entry.id   AF-A0A815AG34-F1
#
_cell.length_a   1.000
_cell.length_b   1.000
_cell.length_c   1.000
_cell.angle_alpha   90.00
_cell.angle_beta   90.00
_cell.angle_gamma   90.00
#
_symmetry.space_group_name_H-M   'P 1'
#
loop_
_entity.id
_entity.type
_entity.pdbx_description
1 polymer ?
#
loop_
_entity_poly.entity_id
_entity_poly.type
_entity_poly.pdbx_seq_one_letter_code
_entity_poly.pdbx_strand_id
1 'polypeptide(L)'
;MSQIVNTALTCPITGELFRDPVMADDGHTYDRKAITRWLRENKTSPITREHIELATLRTNYTVKRLVDNYRIENKLPLPVDDEEEERMSVKSVESSINNFSHFSENEEITIINRNYFDNMQEDRTGDSTLLDILSDDINTFVLHPAPLGDTIRCRIVRTKNSPFQRLEYYMHVERNNGRKIFILTARCPRFRVKYQISTNKTDIGKLKSNNIGDTHFTLSAYDQKLASIAYVSIFFRETNIFGFNGPRKMTVSLQTATIDREDEHWSNILQLHNKTPVWNEESASHVLRFHGRVTQASVKNFQLIGNDYPDHIFLQFGRVGSHTFTCDYKYPLCALQAFGIALSSLHDKLGCE
;
A
#
# COMPACT_ATOMS: atom_id res chain seq x y z
N MET A 1 18.74 37.78 -3.48
CA MET A 1 20.07 37.62 -2.84
C MET A 1 20.18 36.20 -2.34
N SER A 2 20.98 35.36 -2.99
CA SER A 2 21.27 34.00 -2.54
C SER A 2 21.92 34.08 -1.16
N GLN A 3 21.17 33.74 -0.11
CA GLN A 3 21.78 33.51 1.20
C GLN A 3 22.76 32.36 1.04
N ILE A 4 24.05 32.66 1.16
CA ILE A 4 25.10 31.65 1.30
C ILE A 4 24.75 30.89 2.58
N VAL A 5 24.18 29.69 2.44
CA VAL A 5 23.96 28.81 3.57
C VAL A 5 25.33 28.51 4.14
N ASN A 6 25.54 28.88 5.40
CA ASN A 6 26.82 28.69 6.07
C ASN A 6 27.22 27.21 5.97
N THR A 7 28.38 26.93 5.37
CA THR A 7 28.90 25.56 5.19
C THR A 7 29.03 24.82 6.52
N ALA A 8 29.13 25.54 7.64
CA ALA A 8 29.13 24.98 8.99
C ALA A 8 27.78 24.37 9.43
N LEU A 9 26.69 24.66 8.72
CA LEU A 9 25.33 24.16 9.02
C LEU A 9 24.85 23.09 8.02
N THR A 10 25.68 22.73 7.04
CA THR A 10 25.35 21.78 5.99
C THR A 10 26.15 20.49 6.11
N CYS A 11 25.52 19.36 5.79
CA CYS A 11 26.14 18.05 5.81
C CYS A 11 27.17 17.91 4.66
N PRO A 12 28.40 17.46 4.94
CA PRO A 12 29.42 17.26 3.90
C PRO A 12 29.07 16.21 2.84
N ILE A 13 28.16 15.27 3.16
CA ILE A 13 27.75 14.21 2.23
C ILE A 13 26.60 14.68 1.34
N THR A 14 25.59 15.35 1.90
CA THR A 14 24.37 15.72 1.16
C THR A 14 24.40 17.14 0.60
N GLY A 15 25.25 18.02 1.15
CA GLY A 15 25.25 19.45 0.82
C GLY A 15 24.03 20.22 1.37
N GLU A 16 23.16 19.56 2.12
CA GLU A 16 21.92 20.15 2.67
C GLU A 16 22.08 20.51 4.16
N LEU A 17 21.21 21.38 4.67
CA LEU A 17 21.12 21.66 6.11
C LEU A 17 20.92 20.38 6.92
N PHE A 18 21.64 20.22 8.03
CA PHE A 18 21.51 19.02 8.86
C PHE A 18 20.06 18.82 9.35
N ARG A 19 19.54 17.59 9.21
CA ARG A 19 18.27 17.21 9.84
C ARG A 19 18.52 16.54 11.18
N ASP A 20 19.47 15.60 11.22
CA ASP A 20 19.91 14.93 12.45
C ASP A 20 21.44 14.85 12.50
N PRO A 21 22.12 15.92 12.97
CA PRO A 21 23.58 15.98 12.96
C PRO A 21 24.19 15.02 13.99
N VAL A 22 25.09 14.16 13.51
CA VAL A 22 25.89 13.22 14.31
C VAL A 22 27.37 13.45 14.07
N MET A 23 28.13 13.46 15.15
CA MET A 23 29.59 13.49 15.14
C MET A 23 30.13 12.06 15.14
N ALA A 24 31.09 11.79 14.25
CA ALA A 24 31.86 10.56 14.25
C ALA A 24 33.20 10.75 14.97
N ASP A 25 33.93 9.65 15.21
CA ASP A 25 35.20 9.69 15.95
C ASP A 25 36.33 10.44 15.22
N ASP A 26 36.16 10.69 13.93
CA ASP A 26 37.05 11.55 13.13
C ASP A 26 36.86 13.06 13.42
N GLY A 27 35.92 13.41 14.31
CA GLY A 27 35.61 14.78 14.70
C GLY A 27 34.70 15.53 13.72
N HIS A 28 34.27 14.91 12.62
CA HIS A 28 33.38 15.52 11.65
C HIS A 28 31.91 15.25 11.95
N THR A 29 31.05 16.20 11.58
CA THR A 29 29.60 16.08 11.74
C THR A 29 28.92 15.78 10.40
N TYR A 30 28.05 14.78 10.41
CA TYR A 30 27.31 14.30 9.25
C TYR A 30 25.82 14.24 9.58
N ASP A 31 24.96 14.20 8.56
CA ASP A 31 23.57 13.80 8.77
C ASP A 31 23.48 12.29 9.03
N ARG A 32 22.76 11.88 10.08
CA ARG A 32 22.68 10.48 10.52
C ARG A 32 22.27 9.54 9.40
N LYS A 33 21.26 9.89 8.60
CA LYS A 33 20.76 9.02 7.53
C LYS A 33 21.82 8.86 6.43
N ALA A 34 22.56 9.93 6.13
CA ALA A 34 23.61 9.94 5.11
C ALA A 34 24.84 9.11 5.54
N ILE A 35 25.40 9.36 6.73
CA ILE A 35 26.58 8.62 7.22
C ILE A 35 26.26 7.15 7.50
N THR A 36 25.06 6.84 7.99
CA THR A 36 24.63 5.44 8.20
C THR A 36 24.57 4.67 6.89
N ARG A 37 24.15 5.31 5.80
CA ARG A 37 24.15 4.69 4.47
C ARG A 37 25.58 4.47 3.98
N TRP A 38 26.42 5.49 4.09
CA TRP A 38 27.83 5.42 3.70
C TRP A 38 28.57 4.28 4.42
N LEU A 39 28.43 4.18 5.74
CA LEU A 39 29.14 3.18 6.57
C LEU A 39 28.69 1.73 6.34
N ARG A 40 27.55 1.50 5.69
CA ARG A 40 27.12 0.14 5.28
C ARG A 40 27.94 -0.39 4.12
N GLU A 41 28.42 0.50 3.25
CA GLU A 41 29.15 0.16 2.03
C GLU A 41 30.65 0.43 2.19
N ASN A 42 31.01 1.47 2.94
CA ASN A 42 32.38 1.94 3.14
C ASN A 42 32.63 2.15 4.63
N LYS A 43 33.41 1.27 5.28
CA LYS A 43 33.70 1.36 6.73
C LYS A 43 34.68 2.48 7.12
N THR A 44 34.68 3.57 6.37
CA THR A 44 35.66 4.66 6.50
C THR A 44 34.99 6.02 6.45
N SER A 45 35.64 7.04 6.98
CA SER A 45 35.22 8.43 6.89
C SER A 45 35.10 8.87 5.42
N PRO A 46 34.00 9.54 5.04
CA PRO A 46 33.90 10.21 3.75
C PRO A 46 34.97 11.28 3.53
N ILE A 47 35.56 11.83 4.60
CA ILE A 47 36.49 12.96 4.55
C ILE A 47 37.92 12.49 4.80
N THR A 48 38.18 11.89 5.97
CA THR A 48 39.54 11.51 6.39
C THR A 48 39.97 10.14 5.88
N ARG A 49 39.02 9.34 5.40
CA ARG A 49 39.19 7.92 5.02
C ARG A 49 39.64 7.01 6.16
N GLU A 50 39.65 7.48 7.40
CA GLU A 50 39.94 6.67 8.58
C GLU A 50 38.77 5.74 8.90
N HIS A 51 39.03 4.63 9.61
CA HIS A 51 37.97 3.67 9.93
C HIS A 51 36.98 4.26 10.95
N ILE A 52 35.67 4.16 10.65
CA ILE A 52 34.60 4.63 11.53
C ILE A 52 33.60 3.51 11.75
N GLU A 53 33.21 3.30 13.01
CA GLU A 53 32.16 2.36 13.37
C GLU A 53 30.82 3.07 13.55
N LEU A 54 29.74 2.43 13.07
CA LEU A 54 28.40 2.99 13.20
C LEU A 54 27.99 3.21 14.67
N ALA A 55 28.49 2.37 15.57
CA ALA A 55 28.16 2.39 16.99
C ALA A 55 28.74 3.61 17.73
N THR A 56 29.77 4.26 17.16
CA THR A 56 30.46 5.37 17.82
C THR A 56 29.86 6.74 17.48
N LEU A 57 28.95 6.80 16.50
CA LEU A 57 28.26 8.03 16.13
C LEU A 57 27.44 8.61 17.29
N ARG A 58 27.73 9.85 17.67
CA ARG A 58 27.02 10.58 18.73
C ARG A 58 26.27 11.77 18.18
N THR A 59 25.07 12.04 18.67
CA THR A 59 24.33 13.25 18.27
C THR A 59 25.12 14.50 18.63
N ASN A 60 25.30 15.40 17.66
CA ASN A 60 25.92 16.70 17.89
C ASN A 60 24.84 17.73 18.23
N TYR A 61 24.49 17.81 19.52
CA TYR A 61 23.45 18.72 20.01
C TYR A 61 23.76 20.19 19.76
N THR A 62 25.04 20.56 19.70
CA THR A 62 25.46 21.93 19.40
C THR A 62 25.07 22.32 17.98
N VAL A 63 25.43 21.49 16.99
CA VAL A 63 25.04 21.72 15.59
C VAL A 63 23.53 21.63 15.42
N LYS A 64 22.86 20.70 16.10
CA LYS A 64 21.38 20.59 16.07
C LYS A 64 20.72 21.92 16.47
N ARG A 65 21.10 22.47 17.63
CA ARG A 65 20.57 23.77 18.11
C ARG A 65 20.85 24.92 17.15
N LEU A 66 22.05 24.97 16.57
CA LEU A 66 22.42 26.03 15.62
C LEU A 66 21.56 25.97 14.34
N VAL A 67 21.33 24.78 13.80
CA VAL A 67 20.51 24.61 12.60
C VAL A 67 19.03 24.88 12.91
N ASP A 68 18.54 24.47 14.08
CA ASP A 68 17.16 24.74 14.48
C ASP A 68 16.91 26.24 14.67
N ASN A 69 17.83 26.97 15.30
CA ASN A 69 17.75 28.42 15.40
C ASN A 69 17.77 29.09 14.02
N TYR A 70 18.67 28.66 13.13
CA TYR A 70 18.74 29.17 11.76
C TYR A 70 17.42 28.94 11.02
N ARG A 71 16.79 27.78 11.19
CA ARG A 71 15.48 27.49 10.60
C ARG A 71 14.39 28.42 11.14
N ILE A 72 14.36 28.64 12.46
CA ILE A 72 13.38 29.55 13.10
C ILE A 72 13.55 30.99 12.57
N GLU A 73 14.77 31.50 12.54
CA GLU A 73 15.07 32.87 12.08
C GLU A 73 14.67 33.09 10.61
N ASN A 74 14.84 32.07 9.78
CA ASN A 74 14.53 32.13 8.35
C ASN A 74 13.14 31.57 8.00
N LYS A 75 12.29 31.26 8.99
CA LYS A 75 10.95 30.68 8.82
C LYS A 75 10.95 29.37 8.01
N LEU A 76 12.01 28.58 8.12
CA LEU A 76 12.12 27.25 7.54
C LEU A 76 11.51 26.20 8.50
N PRO A 77 10.91 25.13 7.96
CA PRO A 77 10.35 24.07 8.79
C PRO A 77 11.44 23.38 9.60
N LEU A 78 11.19 23.22 10.91
CA LEU A 78 12.00 22.38 11.78
C LEU A 78 11.89 20.91 11.34
N PRO A 79 12.97 20.10 11.46
CA PRO A 79 12.86 18.67 11.26
C PRO A 79 11.90 18.15 12.29
N VAL A 80 10.76 17.69 11.81
CA VAL A 80 9.81 16.98 12.63
C VAL A 80 10.41 15.61 12.90
N ASP A 81 10.35 15.09 14.13
CA ASP A 81 10.72 13.70 14.37
C ASP A 81 9.89 12.81 13.44
N ASP A 82 10.50 11.75 12.89
CA ASP A 82 9.84 10.87 11.90
C ASP A 82 8.46 10.38 12.43
N GLU A 83 8.26 10.27 13.75
CA GLU A 83 6.98 9.92 14.38
C GLU A 83 5.92 11.05 14.38
N GLU A 84 6.32 12.31 14.45
CA GLU A 84 5.43 13.47 14.53
C GLU A 84 5.11 14.04 13.13
N GLU A 85 6.00 13.89 12.14
CA GLU A 85 5.71 14.12 10.71
C GLU A 85 4.67 13.10 10.21
N GLU A 86 4.81 11.85 10.65
CA GLU A 86 3.87 10.76 10.35
C GLU A 86 2.53 10.96 11.10
N ARG A 87 2.55 11.53 12.32
CA ARG A 87 1.32 11.86 13.06
C ARG A 87 0.56 13.05 12.47
N MET A 88 1.27 14.06 11.96
CA MET A 88 0.65 15.21 11.30
C MET A 88 0.08 14.85 9.93
N SER A 89 0.76 14.01 9.15
CA SER A 89 0.22 13.49 7.90
C SER A 89 -1.01 12.60 8.12
N VAL A 90 -1.01 11.70 9.12
CA VAL A 90 -2.17 10.88 9.47
C VAL A 90 -3.34 11.73 9.99
N LYS A 91 -3.08 12.72 10.86
CA LYS A 91 -4.13 13.63 11.35
C LYS A 91 -4.73 14.50 10.26
N SER A 92 -3.92 14.99 9.31
CA SER A 92 -4.39 15.75 8.15
C SER A 92 -5.34 14.90 7.29
N VAL A 93 -5.00 13.62 7.09
CA VAL A 93 -5.84 12.65 6.38
C VAL A 93 -7.12 12.34 7.17
N GLU A 94 -7.04 12.09 8.49
CA GLU A 94 -8.21 11.81 9.34
C GLU A 94 -9.16 13.02 9.48
N SER A 95 -8.63 14.25 9.61
CA SER A 95 -9.43 15.47 9.65
C SER A 95 -10.13 15.73 8.33
N SER A 96 -9.47 15.40 7.21
CA SER A 96 -10.08 15.48 5.89
C SER A 96 -11.22 14.48 5.77
N ILE A 97 -11.00 13.22 6.17
CA ILE A 97 -12.01 12.13 6.14
C ILE A 97 -13.24 12.43 7.01
N ASN A 98 -13.07 13.02 8.19
CA ASN A 98 -14.21 13.34 9.07
C ASN A 98 -15.11 14.47 8.52
N ASN A 99 -14.55 15.39 7.73
CA ASN A 99 -15.31 16.42 7.03
C ASN A 99 -16.09 15.88 5.81
N PHE A 100 -15.83 14.66 5.34
CA PHE A 100 -16.49 14.05 4.17
C PHE A 100 -17.84 13.38 4.43
N SER A 101 -18.29 13.29 5.69
CA SER A 101 -19.65 12.78 5.99
C SER A 101 -20.80 13.71 5.56
N HIS A 102 -20.47 14.80 4.84
CA HIS A 102 -21.44 15.83 4.42
C HIS A 102 -21.36 16.28 2.95
N PHE A 103 -20.58 15.60 2.10
CA PHE A 103 -20.52 15.95 0.68
C PHE A 103 -21.18 14.87 -0.20
N SER A 104 -22.40 15.16 -0.64
CA SER A 104 -23.06 14.51 -1.76
C SER A 104 -22.80 15.27 -3.06
N GLU A 105 -22.81 14.54 -4.18
CA GLU A 105 -23.02 14.99 -5.57
C GLU A 105 -21.89 15.81 -6.21
N ASN A 106 -20.96 15.13 -6.88
CA ASN A 106 -20.11 15.71 -7.94
C ASN A 106 -20.42 15.01 -9.29
N GLU A 107 -20.79 15.78 -10.32
CA GLU A 107 -21.26 15.29 -11.62
C GLU A 107 -20.17 14.60 -12.46
N GLU A 108 -18.90 15.01 -12.37
CA GLU A 108 -17.82 14.49 -13.23
C GLU A 108 -17.42 13.02 -12.94
N ILE A 109 -17.48 12.60 -11.67
CA ILE A 109 -17.26 11.20 -11.23
C ILE A 109 -18.31 10.28 -11.85
N THR A 110 -19.53 10.80 -11.98
CA THR A 110 -20.63 10.09 -12.61
C THR A 110 -20.34 9.92 -14.09
N ILE A 111 -19.70 10.87 -14.77
CA ILE A 111 -19.47 10.84 -16.23
C ILE A 111 -18.40 9.80 -16.63
N ILE A 112 -17.25 9.70 -15.94
CA ILE A 112 -16.22 8.70 -16.27
C ILE A 112 -16.72 7.28 -16.00
N ASN A 113 -17.39 7.06 -14.88
CA ASN A 113 -17.97 5.76 -14.55
C ASN A 113 -19.18 5.43 -15.46
N ARG A 114 -20.04 6.39 -15.81
CA ARG A 114 -21.18 6.19 -16.72
C ARG A 114 -20.71 5.87 -18.14
N ASN A 115 -19.70 6.59 -18.67
CA ASN A 115 -19.07 6.25 -19.95
C ASN A 115 -18.41 4.84 -19.93
N TYR A 116 -17.92 4.37 -18.78
CA TYR A 116 -17.37 3.03 -18.60
C TYR A 116 -18.45 1.93 -18.67
N PHE A 117 -19.61 2.14 -18.05
CA PHE A 117 -20.71 1.15 -18.06
C PHE A 117 -21.59 1.23 -19.31
N ASP A 118 -21.72 2.40 -19.93
CA ASP A 118 -22.50 2.58 -21.17
C ASP A 118 -21.78 1.99 -22.40
N ASN A 119 -20.44 1.95 -22.40
CA ASN A 119 -19.64 1.39 -23.49
C ASN A 119 -19.30 -0.11 -23.29
N MET A 120 -20.00 -0.81 -22.39
CA MET A 120 -19.72 -2.23 -22.08
C MET A 120 -20.18 -3.23 -23.17
N GLN A 121 -20.50 -2.75 -24.37
CA GLN A 121 -20.80 -3.57 -25.55
C GLN A 121 -19.68 -3.45 -26.61
N GLU A 122 -19.16 -4.63 -26.98
CA GLU A 122 -18.33 -4.98 -28.15
C GLU A 122 -16.82 -5.25 -27.94
N ASP A 123 -16.49 -6.55 -28.07
CA ASP A 123 -15.27 -7.18 -28.62
C ASP A 123 -13.90 -6.97 -27.91
N ARG A 124 -12.91 -7.88 -27.88
CA ARG A 124 -12.71 -9.33 -28.09
C ARG A 124 -11.23 -9.61 -27.71
N THR A 125 -10.91 -10.83 -27.28
CA THR A 125 -9.55 -11.45 -27.21
C THR A 125 -8.52 -10.98 -26.15
N GLY A 126 -8.88 -11.08 -24.86
CA GLY A 126 -8.07 -10.74 -23.68
C GLY A 126 -6.92 -11.69 -23.28
N ASP A 127 -6.14 -12.24 -24.24
CA ASP A 127 -4.90 -12.98 -23.90
C ASP A 127 -3.63 -12.29 -24.47
N SER A 128 -3.70 -11.71 -25.68
CA SER A 128 -2.54 -11.08 -26.34
C SER A 128 -2.05 -9.84 -25.61
N THR A 129 -2.94 -8.93 -25.22
CA THR A 129 -2.58 -7.66 -24.55
C THR A 129 -2.01 -7.89 -23.15
N LEU A 130 -2.49 -8.93 -22.46
CA LEU A 130 -1.98 -9.35 -21.14
C LEU A 130 -0.59 -9.98 -21.23
N LEU A 131 -0.31 -10.71 -22.31
CA LEU A 131 1.00 -11.29 -22.62
C LEU A 131 2.06 -10.22 -22.84
N ASP A 132 1.72 -9.14 -23.55
CA ASP A 132 2.63 -8.04 -23.89
C ASP A 132 2.96 -7.16 -22.66
N ILE A 133 1.98 -6.86 -21.80
CA ILE A 133 2.23 -6.07 -20.57
C ILE A 133 3.02 -6.88 -19.54
N LEU A 134 2.78 -8.20 -19.43
CA LEU A 134 3.53 -9.07 -18.51
C LEU A 134 4.96 -9.37 -18.96
N SER A 135 5.26 -9.28 -20.27
CA SER A 135 6.59 -9.62 -20.80
C SER A 135 7.62 -8.52 -20.61
N ASP A 136 7.20 -7.26 -20.55
CA ASP A 136 8.12 -6.12 -20.62
C ASP A 136 8.61 -5.67 -19.24
N ASP A 137 7.72 -5.48 -18.26
CA ASP A 137 8.11 -5.12 -16.89
C ASP A 137 7.02 -5.47 -15.85
N ILE A 138 7.33 -6.45 -15.00
CA ILE A 138 6.45 -6.88 -13.89
C ILE A 138 6.16 -5.72 -12.93
N ASN A 139 7.11 -4.81 -12.69
CA ASN A 139 6.90 -3.68 -11.78
C ASN A 139 5.86 -2.70 -12.32
N THR A 140 5.84 -2.50 -13.62
CA THR A 140 4.83 -1.68 -14.30
C THR A 140 3.48 -2.41 -14.30
N PHE A 141 3.46 -3.71 -14.64
CA PHE A 141 2.22 -4.51 -14.66
C PHE A 141 1.46 -4.48 -13.33
N VAL A 142 2.16 -4.65 -12.20
CA VAL A 142 1.49 -4.76 -10.89
C VAL A 142 0.88 -3.45 -10.40
N LEU A 143 1.30 -2.32 -10.98
CA LEU A 143 0.77 -0.98 -10.72
C LEU A 143 -0.30 -0.57 -11.74
N HIS A 144 -0.32 -1.20 -12.92
CA HIS A 144 -1.28 -0.89 -13.97
C HIS A 144 -2.68 -1.46 -13.66
N PRO A 145 -3.76 -0.68 -13.84
CA PRO A 145 -5.14 -1.19 -13.73
C PRO A 145 -5.38 -2.39 -14.65
N ALA A 146 -6.28 -3.29 -14.25
CA ALA A 146 -6.73 -4.35 -15.15
C ALA A 146 -7.32 -3.75 -16.44
N PRO A 147 -7.15 -4.40 -17.60
CA PRO A 147 -7.79 -3.98 -18.83
C PRO A 147 -9.32 -3.94 -18.68
N LEU A 148 -9.96 -3.03 -19.43
CA LEU A 148 -11.41 -2.90 -19.45
C LEU A 148 -12.05 -4.20 -19.94
N GLY A 149 -13.13 -4.64 -19.28
CA GLY A 149 -13.85 -5.87 -19.62
C GLY A 149 -13.20 -7.18 -19.16
N ASP A 150 -11.88 -7.20 -18.94
CA ASP A 150 -11.14 -8.40 -18.55
C ASP A 150 -11.12 -8.64 -17.04
N THR A 151 -10.98 -9.91 -16.67
CA THR A 151 -10.74 -10.33 -15.27
C THR A 151 -9.36 -10.92 -15.16
N ILE A 152 -8.51 -10.29 -14.36
CA ILE A 152 -7.21 -10.87 -14.04
C ILE A 152 -7.41 -11.90 -12.93
N ARG A 153 -7.20 -13.17 -13.26
CA ARG A 153 -7.31 -14.28 -12.30
C ARG A 153 -5.99 -14.50 -11.61
N CYS A 154 -5.98 -14.56 -10.28
CA CYS A 154 -4.75 -14.80 -9.54
C CYS A 154 -4.92 -15.86 -8.44
N ARG A 155 -3.77 -16.41 -8.05
CA ARG A 155 -3.59 -17.37 -6.98
C ARG A 155 -2.65 -16.80 -5.93
N ILE A 156 -3.09 -16.77 -4.68
CA ILE A 156 -2.26 -16.42 -3.54
C ILE A 156 -1.89 -17.70 -2.79
N VAL A 157 -0.60 -17.91 -2.57
CA VAL A 157 -0.06 -19.03 -1.80
C VAL A 157 0.63 -18.48 -0.55
N ARG A 158 0.27 -19.03 0.61
CA ARG A 158 0.85 -18.71 1.91
C ARG A 158 1.87 -19.77 2.28
N THR A 159 3.11 -19.40 2.54
CA THR A 159 4.13 -20.32 3.06
C THR A 159 4.54 -19.93 4.47
N LYS A 160 5.09 -20.89 5.20
CA LYS A 160 5.81 -20.66 6.47
C LYS A 160 7.29 -20.85 6.18
N ASN A 161 8.09 -19.79 6.26
CA ASN A 161 9.52 -19.92 6.06
C ASN A 161 10.18 -20.46 7.35
N SER A 162 10.96 -21.54 7.22
CA SER A 162 11.43 -22.39 8.34
C SER A 162 12.87 -22.06 8.72
N PRO A 163 13.09 -20.93 9.41
CA PRO A 163 13.65 -21.00 10.78
C PRO A 163 12.87 -20.16 11.81
N PHE A 164 11.95 -19.29 11.37
CA PHE A 164 11.26 -18.30 12.23
C PHE A 164 9.73 -18.34 12.15
N GLN A 165 9.16 -19.33 11.46
CA GLN A 165 7.70 -19.52 11.25
C GLN A 165 6.97 -18.27 10.70
N ARG A 166 7.66 -17.42 9.94
CA ARG A 166 7.05 -16.21 9.38
C ARG A 166 6.18 -16.56 8.19
N LEU A 167 5.02 -15.91 8.12
CA LEU A 167 4.11 -16.04 6.99
C LEU A 167 4.61 -15.19 5.82
N GLU A 168 4.79 -15.83 4.68
CA GLU A 168 5.08 -15.20 3.39
C GLU A 168 3.95 -15.52 2.42
N TYR A 169 3.58 -14.55 1.58
CA TYR A 169 2.48 -14.66 0.63
C TYR A 169 2.98 -14.39 -0.76
N TYR A 170 2.62 -15.23 -1.73
CA TYR A 170 3.03 -15.12 -3.12
C TYR A 170 1.81 -15.07 -4.02
N MET A 171 1.66 -14.01 -4.79
CA MET A 171 0.61 -13.86 -5.78
C MET A 171 1.12 -14.25 -7.16
N HIS A 172 0.34 -15.06 -7.85
CA HIS A 172 0.60 -15.51 -9.21
C HIS A 172 -0.59 -15.22 -10.10
N VAL A 173 -0.39 -14.72 -11.31
CA VAL A 173 -1.43 -14.66 -12.34
C VAL A 173 -1.65 -16.08 -12.88
N GLU A 174 -2.91 -16.51 -12.97
CA GLU A 174 -3.29 -17.80 -13.57
C GLU A 174 -3.67 -17.57 -15.04
N ARG A 175 -2.92 -18.20 -15.95
CA ARG A 175 -3.24 -18.19 -17.39
C ARG A 175 -4.25 -19.27 -17.75
N ASN A 176 -4.92 -19.09 -18.90
CA ASN A 176 -5.92 -20.03 -19.42
C ASN A 176 -5.36 -21.44 -19.66
N ASN A 177 -4.05 -21.55 -19.95
CA ASN A 177 -3.34 -22.82 -20.12
C ASN A 177 -2.89 -23.47 -18.79
N GLY A 178 -3.32 -22.93 -17.64
CA GLY A 178 -2.96 -23.44 -16.31
C GLY A 178 -1.57 -23.02 -15.82
N ARG A 179 -0.78 -22.29 -16.62
CA ARG A 179 0.51 -21.74 -16.17
C ARG A 179 0.30 -20.63 -15.15
N LYS A 180 1.19 -20.56 -14.17
CA LYS A 180 1.19 -19.56 -13.10
C LYS A 180 2.43 -18.70 -13.19
N ILE A 181 2.24 -17.38 -13.22
CA ILE A 181 3.33 -16.41 -13.30
C ILE A 181 3.40 -15.64 -12.01
N PHE A 182 4.52 -15.72 -11.30
CA PHE A 182 4.75 -14.96 -10.09
C PHE A 182 4.79 -13.46 -10.40
N ILE A 183 4.08 -12.66 -9.59
CA ILE A 183 4.05 -11.20 -9.75
C ILE A 183 4.39 -10.44 -8.47
N LEU A 184 3.95 -10.91 -7.29
CA LEU A 184 4.11 -10.19 -6.02
C LEU A 184 4.42 -11.14 -4.88
N THR A 185 5.28 -10.70 -3.96
CA THR A 185 5.47 -11.32 -2.66
C THR A 185 5.17 -10.31 -1.54
N ALA A 186 4.64 -10.81 -0.43
CA ALA A 186 4.45 -10.02 0.78
C ALA A 186 5.02 -10.76 1.99
N ARG A 187 5.83 -10.03 2.75
CA ARG A 187 6.45 -10.49 4.00
C ARG A 187 6.03 -9.62 5.16
N CYS A 188 5.86 -10.22 6.33
CA CYS A 188 5.66 -9.48 7.58
C CYS A 188 7.03 -9.16 8.21
N PRO A 189 7.54 -7.91 8.12
CA PRO A 189 8.79 -7.53 8.77
C PRO A 189 8.65 -7.48 10.30
N ARG A 190 9.78 -7.42 11.01
CA ARG A 190 9.85 -7.62 12.46
C ARG A 190 9.21 -6.48 13.30
N PHE A 191 8.78 -5.36 12.71
CA PHE A 191 8.22 -4.21 13.44
C PHE A 191 7.30 -3.32 12.57
N ARG A 192 6.18 -2.84 13.16
CA ARG A 192 5.24 -1.75 12.76
C ARG A 192 4.59 -1.78 11.36
N VAL A 193 5.21 -2.35 10.34
CA VAL A 193 4.59 -2.59 9.02
C VAL A 193 3.97 -3.98 9.03
N LYS A 194 2.68 -4.10 8.71
CA LYS A 194 2.00 -5.41 8.68
C LYS A 194 2.51 -6.25 7.51
N TYR A 195 2.62 -5.65 6.31
CA TYR A 195 3.21 -6.33 5.15
C TYR A 195 4.05 -5.38 4.30
N GLN A 196 5.25 -5.83 3.95
CA GLN A 196 6.07 -5.24 2.90
C GLN A 196 5.85 -6.03 1.62
N ILE A 197 5.44 -5.36 0.56
CA ILE A 197 5.10 -5.96 -0.74
C ILE A 197 6.20 -5.61 -1.73
N SER A 198 6.73 -6.64 -2.37
CA SER A 198 7.81 -6.52 -3.35
C SER A 198 7.53 -7.38 -4.58
N THR A 199 8.14 -7.02 -5.69
CA THR A 199 8.39 -7.98 -6.77
C THR A 199 9.68 -8.74 -6.47
N ASN A 200 10.21 -9.53 -7.41
CA ASN A 200 11.42 -10.34 -7.20
C ASN A 200 12.67 -9.56 -6.76
N LYS A 201 12.76 -8.25 -7.04
CA LYS A 201 13.97 -7.46 -6.81
C LYS A 201 13.72 -6.11 -6.12
N THR A 202 12.49 -5.62 -6.11
CA THR A 202 12.17 -4.24 -5.73
C THR A 202 10.96 -4.19 -4.81
N ASP A 203 11.09 -3.39 -3.75
CA ASP A 203 9.96 -3.04 -2.89
C ASP A 203 9.05 -2.07 -3.65
N ILE A 204 7.78 -2.43 -3.78
CA ILE A 204 6.80 -1.65 -4.56
C ILE A 204 5.64 -1.16 -3.70
N GLY A 205 5.49 -1.65 -2.46
CA GLY A 205 4.43 -1.17 -1.60
C GLY A 205 4.52 -1.65 -0.16
N LYS A 206 3.74 -1.01 0.70
CA LYS A 206 3.62 -1.36 2.12
C LYS A 206 2.16 -1.29 2.56
N LEU A 207 1.72 -2.32 3.26
CA LEU A 207 0.45 -2.34 3.97
C LEU A 207 0.70 -2.10 5.46
N LYS A 208 0.16 -0.99 5.98
CA LYS A 208 0.16 -0.65 7.40
C LYS A 208 -1.24 -0.85 7.97
N SER A 209 -1.34 -1.07 9.27
CA SER A 209 -2.61 -1.08 9.99
C SER A 209 -2.55 -0.14 11.18
N ASN A 210 -3.71 0.35 11.61
CA ASN A 210 -3.81 1.11 12.86
C ASN A 210 -3.56 0.19 14.06
N ASN A 211 -2.73 0.63 15.01
CA ASN A 211 -2.33 -0.18 16.17
C ASN A 211 -3.49 -0.52 17.15
N ILE A 212 -4.74 -0.17 16.83
CA ILE A 212 -5.94 -0.43 17.66
C ILE A 212 -6.86 -1.39 16.90
N GLY A 213 -6.73 -2.68 17.21
CA GLY A 213 -7.67 -3.72 16.78
C GLY A 213 -7.66 -4.07 15.29
N ASP A 214 -6.67 -3.59 14.52
CA ASP A 214 -6.51 -3.81 13.08
C ASP A 214 -7.83 -3.58 12.31
N THR A 215 -8.43 -2.40 12.50
CA THR A 215 -9.72 -2.00 11.91
C THR A 215 -9.55 -1.15 10.65
N HIS A 216 -8.37 -0.56 10.46
CA HIS A 216 -8.04 0.22 9.28
C HIS A 216 -6.68 -0.23 8.75
N PHE A 217 -6.57 -0.36 7.43
CA PHE A 217 -5.32 -0.62 6.73
C PHE A 217 -5.11 0.41 5.63
N THR A 218 -3.86 0.82 5.48
CA THR A 218 -3.47 1.75 4.41
C THR A 218 -2.37 1.09 3.60
N LEU A 219 -2.60 0.99 2.29
CA LEU A 219 -1.65 0.54 1.29
C LEU A 219 -1.03 1.76 0.62
N SER A 220 0.30 1.83 0.62
CA SER A 220 1.07 2.82 -0.13
C SER A 220 1.90 2.12 -1.20
N ALA A 221 1.85 2.60 -2.44
CA ALA A 221 2.74 2.18 -3.53
C ALA A 221 4.02 3.03 -3.56
N TYR A 222 5.14 2.44 -3.96
CA TYR A 222 6.40 3.12 -4.26
C TYR A 222 6.70 2.97 -5.74
N ASP A 223 6.56 4.05 -6.50
CA ASP A 223 7.07 4.13 -7.87
C ASP A 223 8.29 5.07 -7.89
N GLN A 224 9.42 4.59 -8.40
CA GLN A 224 10.64 5.39 -8.53
C GLN A 224 10.61 6.31 -9.78
N LYS A 225 9.70 6.05 -10.74
CA LYS A 225 9.56 6.79 -12.00
C LYS A 225 8.32 7.68 -12.02
N LEU A 226 7.20 7.24 -11.44
CA LEU A 226 6.01 8.08 -11.29
C LEU A 226 5.97 8.71 -9.90
N ALA A 227 5.92 10.03 -9.85
CA ALA A 227 5.72 10.81 -8.63
C ALA A 227 4.30 10.67 -8.02
N SER A 228 3.64 9.52 -8.19
CA SER A 228 2.28 9.27 -7.72
C SER A 228 2.25 8.08 -6.76
N ILE A 229 1.90 8.37 -5.51
CA ILE A 229 1.64 7.37 -4.48
C ILE A 229 0.18 6.96 -4.64
N ALA A 230 -0.09 5.82 -5.25
CA ALA A 230 -1.43 5.25 -5.22
C ALA A 230 -1.75 4.83 -3.77
N TYR A 231 -2.77 5.45 -3.18
CA TYR A 231 -3.26 5.11 -1.84
C TYR A 231 -4.52 4.25 -1.94
N VAL A 232 -4.52 3.12 -1.23
CA VAL A 232 -5.75 2.37 -0.94
C VAL A 232 -5.96 2.34 0.56
N SER A 233 -7.12 2.81 0.98
CA SER A 233 -7.54 2.79 2.38
C SER A 233 -8.63 1.73 2.54
N ILE A 234 -8.43 0.82 3.48
CA ILE A 234 -9.30 -0.33 3.71
C ILE A 234 -9.82 -0.24 5.14
N PHE A 235 -11.12 -0.07 5.27
CA PHE A 235 -11.81 0.02 6.55
C PHE A 235 -12.60 -1.25 6.81
N PHE A 236 -12.37 -1.86 7.96
CA PHE A 236 -13.24 -2.89 8.52
C PHE A 236 -14.15 -2.21 9.55
N ARG A 237 -15.39 -1.93 9.14
CA ARG A 237 -16.40 -1.42 10.06
C ARG A 237 -17.04 -2.62 10.76
N GLU A 238 -17.24 -2.48 12.07
CA GLU A 238 -17.76 -3.52 12.97
C GLU A 238 -16.74 -4.65 13.22
N THR A 239 -15.95 -4.51 14.29
CA THR A 239 -15.57 -5.72 15.04
C THR A 239 -16.86 -6.22 15.68
N ASN A 240 -17.21 -7.49 15.51
CA ASN A 240 -18.31 -8.09 16.25
C ASN A 240 -17.92 -8.14 17.74
N ILE A 241 -18.00 -7.00 18.41
CA ILE A 241 -18.03 -6.90 19.86
C ILE A 241 -19.43 -7.43 20.18
N PHE A 242 -19.51 -8.54 20.94
CA PHE A 242 -20.75 -9.24 21.32
C PHE A 242 -21.30 -10.31 20.36
N GLY A 243 -20.45 -11.21 19.83
CA GLY A 243 -20.88 -12.58 19.51
C GLY A 243 -21.84 -12.76 18.31
N PHE A 244 -22.03 -11.75 17.47
CA PHE A 244 -22.75 -11.92 16.20
C PHE A 244 -21.88 -12.67 15.19
N ASN A 245 -22.30 -13.88 14.82
CA ASN A 245 -21.63 -14.72 13.82
C ASN A 245 -22.02 -14.32 12.39
N GLY A 246 -21.62 -13.12 11.97
CA GLY A 246 -21.84 -12.59 10.62
C GLY A 246 -20.55 -12.24 9.88
N PRO A 247 -20.53 -12.27 8.53
CA PRO A 247 -19.42 -11.74 7.73
C PRO A 247 -19.15 -10.27 8.08
N ARG A 248 -17.87 -9.91 8.25
CA ARG A 248 -17.47 -8.54 8.60
C ARG A 248 -17.83 -7.55 7.50
N LYS A 249 -18.30 -6.35 7.85
CA LYS A 249 -18.47 -5.26 6.88
C LYS A 249 -17.11 -4.69 6.50
N MET A 250 -16.80 -4.73 5.23
CA MET A 250 -15.56 -4.23 4.64
C MET A 250 -15.91 -3.10 3.68
N THR A 251 -15.23 -1.97 3.84
CA THR A 251 -15.30 -0.83 2.94
C THR A 251 -13.90 -0.55 2.42
N VAL A 252 -13.74 -0.52 1.11
CA VAL A 252 -12.48 -0.16 0.46
C VAL A 252 -12.68 1.18 -0.23
N SER A 253 -11.74 2.10 -0.02
CA SER A 253 -11.71 3.39 -0.67
C SER A 253 -10.47 3.44 -1.55
N LEU A 254 -10.70 3.49 -2.85
CA LEU A 254 -9.67 3.57 -3.88
C LEU A 254 -9.59 5.02 -4.33
N GLN A 255 -8.43 5.64 -4.15
CA GLN A 255 -8.20 6.92 -4.79
C GLN A 255 -7.68 6.68 -6.20
N THR A 256 -8.45 7.06 -7.20
CA THR A 256 -8.00 7.03 -8.59
C THR A 256 -7.38 8.39 -8.90
N ALA A 257 -6.06 8.48 -8.91
CA ALA A 257 -5.38 9.69 -9.36
C ALA A 257 -5.58 9.82 -10.88
N THR A 258 -6.55 10.62 -11.32
CA THR A 258 -6.49 11.22 -12.65
C THR A 258 -5.46 12.34 -12.59
N ILE A 259 -4.50 12.28 -13.51
CA ILE A 259 -3.45 13.30 -13.65
C ILE A 259 -4.09 14.50 -14.33
N ASP A 260 -4.64 15.43 -13.55
CA ASP A 260 -4.82 16.80 -13.99
C ASP A 260 -3.88 17.67 -13.15
N ARG A 261 -2.92 18.28 -13.85
CA ARG A 261 -1.68 18.83 -13.27
C ARG A 261 -1.83 20.20 -12.63
N GLU A 262 -3.05 20.73 -12.47
CA GLU A 262 -3.21 22.13 -12.04
C GLU A 262 -4.24 22.39 -10.93
N ASP A 263 -5.01 21.40 -10.45
CA ASP A 263 -5.94 21.64 -9.33
C ASP A 263 -5.91 20.51 -8.29
N GLU A 264 -5.68 20.88 -7.02
CA GLU A 264 -5.70 20.00 -5.84
C GLU A 264 -7.14 19.52 -5.48
N HIS A 265 -7.92 19.06 -6.45
CA HIS A 265 -9.24 18.47 -6.18
C HIS A 265 -9.13 16.95 -6.00
N TRP A 266 -9.22 16.51 -4.74
CA TRP A 266 -9.26 15.10 -4.32
C TRP A 266 -10.62 14.43 -4.62
N SER A 267 -11.24 14.71 -5.76
CA SER A 267 -12.64 14.36 -6.04
C SER A 267 -12.85 12.89 -6.45
N ASN A 268 -11.84 12.14 -6.89
CA ASN A 268 -12.05 10.83 -7.52
C ASN A 268 -11.78 9.63 -6.57
N ILE A 269 -12.64 9.41 -5.58
CA ILE A 269 -12.58 8.23 -4.69
C ILE A 269 -13.67 7.22 -5.06
N LEU A 270 -13.27 6.04 -5.55
CA LEU A 270 -14.17 4.90 -5.73
C LEU A 270 -14.33 4.14 -4.41
N GLN A 271 -15.55 4.12 -3.89
CA GLN A 271 -15.89 3.37 -2.69
C GLN A 271 -16.50 2.01 -3.05
N LEU A 272 -15.88 0.94 -2.57
CA LEU A 272 -16.34 -0.42 -2.70
C LEU A 272 -16.72 -0.98 -1.33
N HIS A 273 -17.65 -1.93 -1.32
CA HIS A 273 -18.05 -2.64 -0.12
C HIS A 273 -18.22 -4.14 -0.38
N ASN A 274 -18.18 -4.95 0.68
CA ASN A 274 -18.41 -6.38 0.53
C ASN A 274 -19.86 -6.67 0.12
N LYS A 275 -20.04 -7.47 -0.94
CA LYS A 275 -21.35 -7.95 -1.38
C LYS A 275 -21.99 -8.77 -0.26
N THR A 276 -23.25 -8.48 0.04
CA THR A 276 -24.03 -9.24 1.02
C THR A 276 -24.39 -10.62 0.44
N PRO A 277 -24.15 -11.72 1.19
CA PRO A 277 -24.48 -13.05 0.69
C PRO A 277 -26.00 -13.25 0.55
N VAL A 278 -26.38 -13.92 -0.54
CA VAL A 278 -27.79 -14.17 -0.87
C VAL A 278 -28.21 -15.48 -0.21
N TRP A 279 -29.44 -15.53 0.31
CA TRP A 279 -30.01 -16.76 0.84
C TRP A 279 -30.13 -17.81 -0.28
N ASN A 280 -29.62 -19.01 -0.03
CA ASN A 280 -29.82 -20.16 -0.91
C ASN A 280 -30.69 -21.20 -0.19
N GLU A 281 -31.87 -21.47 -0.75
CA GLU A 281 -32.83 -22.41 -0.21
C GLU A 281 -32.32 -23.86 -0.23
N GLU A 282 -31.58 -24.24 -1.27
CA GLU A 282 -31.03 -25.60 -1.42
C GLU A 282 -30.01 -25.94 -0.33
N SER A 283 -29.19 -24.95 0.06
CA SER A 283 -28.16 -25.10 1.09
C SER A 283 -28.58 -24.55 2.45
N ALA A 284 -29.82 -24.07 2.59
CA ALA A 284 -30.38 -23.38 3.76
C ALA A 284 -29.38 -22.40 4.41
N SER A 285 -28.66 -21.63 3.59
CA SER A 285 -27.56 -20.78 4.05
C SER A 285 -27.33 -19.57 3.15
N HIS A 286 -26.76 -18.50 3.73
CA HIS A 286 -26.32 -17.32 2.99
C HIS A 286 -25.02 -17.62 2.23
N VAL A 287 -25.04 -17.54 0.89
CA VAL A 287 -23.92 -17.87 0.02
C VAL A 287 -23.60 -16.76 -0.98
N LEU A 288 -22.33 -16.66 -1.35
CA LEU A 288 -21.88 -15.91 -2.52
C LEU A 288 -21.52 -16.91 -3.63
N ARG A 289 -21.90 -16.57 -4.87
CA ARG A 289 -21.60 -17.41 -6.04
C ARG A 289 -20.23 -17.06 -6.60
N PHE A 290 -19.25 -17.94 -6.33
CA PHE A 290 -17.86 -17.78 -6.77
C PHE A 290 -17.53 -18.49 -8.09
N HIS A 291 -18.53 -19.04 -8.79
CA HIS A 291 -18.36 -19.72 -10.09
C HIS A 291 -17.25 -20.80 -10.11
N GLY A 292 -17.15 -21.57 -9.02
CA GLY A 292 -16.12 -22.62 -8.87
C GLY A 292 -14.72 -22.12 -8.55
N ARG A 293 -14.48 -20.79 -8.47
CA ARG A 293 -13.17 -20.23 -8.07
C ARG A 293 -12.85 -20.47 -6.60
N VAL A 294 -13.88 -20.47 -5.74
CA VAL A 294 -13.75 -20.69 -4.29
C VAL A 294 -14.42 -21.99 -3.93
N THR A 295 -13.71 -22.86 -3.22
CA THR A 295 -14.14 -24.24 -2.94
C THR A 295 -14.20 -24.57 -1.44
N GLN A 296 -13.68 -23.69 -0.58
CA GLN A 296 -13.74 -23.88 0.87
C GLN A 296 -14.53 -22.76 1.53
N ALA A 297 -15.49 -23.11 2.39
CA ALA A 297 -16.17 -22.15 3.25
C ALA A 297 -15.17 -21.48 4.21
N SER A 298 -15.26 -20.15 4.35
CA SER A 298 -14.35 -19.35 5.17
C SER A 298 -14.92 -17.95 5.33
N VAL A 299 -14.80 -17.36 6.54
CA VAL A 299 -15.11 -15.94 6.80
C VAL A 299 -14.23 -14.97 5.99
N LYS A 300 -13.16 -15.50 5.39
CA LYS A 300 -12.24 -14.78 4.50
C LYS A 300 -12.74 -14.72 3.06
N ASN A 301 -13.85 -15.36 2.71
CA ASN A 301 -14.40 -15.32 1.34
C ASN A 301 -15.27 -14.07 1.17
N PHE A 302 -14.98 -13.24 0.18
CA PHE A 302 -15.76 -12.04 -0.10
C PHE A 302 -15.69 -11.62 -1.57
N GLN A 303 -16.65 -10.81 -1.97
CA GLN A 303 -16.69 -10.10 -3.24
C GLN A 303 -16.84 -8.61 -2.94
N LEU A 304 -16.17 -7.73 -3.70
CA LEU A 304 -16.32 -6.29 -3.60
C LEU A 304 -17.14 -5.76 -4.77
N ILE A 305 -18.11 -4.90 -4.45
CA ILE A 305 -19.02 -4.22 -5.39
C ILE A 305 -19.04 -2.72 -5.09
N GLY A 306 -19.41 -1.92 -6.08
CA GLY A 306 -19.67 -0.49 -5.91
C GLY A 306 -21.15 -0.24 -5.60
N ASN A 307 -21.48 0.89 -4.96
CA ASN A 307 -22.87 1.26 -4.66
C ASN A 307 -23.71 1.38 -5.94
N ASP A 308 -23.15 2.01 -6.97
CA ASP A 308 -23.84 2.22 -8.24
C ASP A 308 -23.82 0.98 -9.15
N TYR A 309 -23.03 -0.05 -8.79
CA TYR A 309 -22.76 -1.23 -9.62
C TYR A 309 -22.84 -2.54 -8.82
N PRO A 310 -24.02 -2.90 -8.28
CA PRO A 310 -24.19 -4.03 -7.36
C PRO A 310 -23.94 -5.42 -8.00
N ASP A 311 -24.01 -5.51 -9.32
CA ASP A 311 -23.75 -6.72 -10.10
C ASP A 311 -22.33 -6.80 -10.65
N HIS A 312 -21.59 -5.70 -10.62
CA HIS A 312 -20.20 -5.67 -11.06
C HIS A 312 -19.26 -6.06 -9.92
N ILE A 313 -18.69 -7.27 -10.01
CA ILE A 313 -17.69 -7.75 -9.05
C ILE A 313 -16.31 -7.19 -9.40
N PHE A 314 -15.88 -6.14 -8.69
CA PHE A 314 -14.57 -5.53 -8.87
C PHE A 314 -13.43 -6.42 -8.38
N LEU A 315 -13.66 -7.14 -7.26
CA LEU A 315 -12.70 -8.07 -6.69
C LEU A 315 -13.43 -9.27 -6.09
N GLN A 316 -12.91 -10.46 -6.34
CA GLN A 316 -13.39 -11.71 -5.78
C GLN A 316 -12.24 -12.44 -5.10
N PHE A 317 -12.38 -12.69 -3.80
CA PHE A 317 -11.36 -13.36 -3.01
C PHE A 317 -11.96 -14.54 -2.24
N GLY A 318 -11.22 -15.65 -2.17
CA GLY A 318 -11.63 -16.75 -1.31
C GLY A 318 -10.68 -17.93 -1.24
N ARG A 319 -10.99 -18.83 -0.31
CA ARG A 319 -10.16 -19.97 0.07
C ARG A 319 -10.46 -21.19 -0.79
N VAL A 320 -9.38 -21.89 -1.14
CA VAL A 320 -9.39 -23.11 -1.96
C VAL A 320 -8.50 -24.21 -1.39
N GLY A 321 -7.65 -23.87 -0.42
CA GLY A 321 -6.75 -24.77 0.29
C GLY A 321 -6.38 -24.19 1.64
N SER A 322 -5.67 -24.96 2.47
CA SER A 322 -5.20 -24.50 3.80
C SER A 322 -4.29 -23.27 3.74
N HIS A 323 -3.58 -23.14 2.63
CA HIS A 323 -2.56 -22.14 2.38
C HIS A 323 -2.71 -21.51 1.01
N THR A 324 -3.89 -21.61 0.42
CA THR A 324 -4.10 -21.28 -0.98
C THR A 324 -5.43 -20.58 -1.17
N PHE A 325 -5.40 -19.47 -1.88
CA PHE A 325 -6.53 -18.57 -2.09
C PHE A 325 -6.59 -18.13 -3.55
N THR A 326 -7.78 -17.85 -4.06
CA THR A 326 -7.99 -17.15 -5.33
C THR A 326 -8.23 -15.68 -5.07
N CYS A 327 -7.71 -14.82 -5.95
CA CYS A 327 -7.90 -13.38 -5.89
C CYS A 327 -8.05 -12.89 -7.33
N ASP A 328 -9.28 -12.68 -7.77
CA ASP A 328 -9.58 -12.23 -9.13
C ASP A 328 -10.01 -10.76 -9.07
N TYR A 329 -9.48 -9.92 -9.95
CA TYR A 329 -9.78 -8.47 -9.94
C TYR A 329 -10.05 -7.93 -11.36
N LYS A 330 -10.80 -6.82 -11.41
CA LYS A 330 -11.19 -6.10 -12.62
C LYS A 330 -10.83 -4.62 -12.52
N TYR A 331 -10.91 -3.91 -13.64
CA TYR A 331 -10.79 -2.46 -13.66
C TYR A 331 -11.73 -1.81 -12.63
N PRO A 332 -11.31 -0.76 -11.89
CA PRO A 332 -10.05 -0.02 -12.02
C PRO A 332 -8.92 -0.54 -11.13
N LEU A 333 -9.06 -1.72 -10.50
CA LEU A 333 -8.03 -2.24 -9.60
C LEU A 333 -6.78 -2.68 -10.36
N CYS A 334 -5.61 -2.45 -9.75
CA CYS A 334 -4.36 -3.09 -10.14
C CYS A 334 -3.98 -4.26 -9.21
N ALA A 335 -2.96 -5.04 -9.60
CA ALA A 335 -2.54 -6.23 -8.85
C ALA A 335 -2.09 -5.89 -7.42
N LEU A 336 -1.34 -4.80 -7.25
CA LEU A 336 -0.87 -4.35 -5.93
C LEU A 336 -2.05 -4.01 -5.00
N GLN A 337 -3.06 -3.30 -5.51
CA GLN A 337 -4.25 -2.94 -4.75
C GLN A 337 -5.05 -4.19 -4.36
N ALA A 338 -5.32 -5.07 -5.32
CA ALA A 338 -6.02 -6.33 -5.07
C ALA A 338 -5.28 -7.20 -4.04
N PHE A 339 -3.94 -7.25 -4.11
CA PHE A 339 -3.13 -8.01 -3.16
C PHE A 339 -3.16 -7.40 -1.76
N GLY A 340 -3.06 -6.08 -1.62
CA GLY A 340 -3.16 -5.39 -0.34
C GLY A 340 -4.53 -5.59 0.33
N ILE A 341 -5.60 -5.52 -0.45
CA ILE A 341 -6.97 -5.83 -0.01
C ILE A 341 -7.05 -7.27 0.51
N ALA A 342 -6.57 -8.25 -0.26
CA ALA A 342 -6.54 -9.65 0.16
C ALA A 342 -5.73 -9.86 1.44
N LEU A 343 -4.53 -9.30 1.54
CA LEU A 343 -3.66 -9.41 2.71
C LEU A 343 -4.30 -8.85 3.99
N SER A 344 -5.04 -7.74 3.88
CA SER A 344 -5.76 -7.16 5.01
C SER A 344 -6.80 -8.12 5.61
N SER A 345 -7.44 -8.94 4.78
CA SER A 345 -8.41 -9.96 5.20
C SER A 345 -7.77 -11.24 5.75
N LEU A 346 -6.53 -11.53 5.34
CA LEU A 346 -5.78 -12.70 5.75
C LEU A 346 -5.09 -12.51 7.11
N HIS A 347 -5.02 -11.29 7.60
CA HIS A 347 -4.45 -10.96 8.90
C HIS A 347 -5.31 -11.57 10.02
N ASP A 348 -4.71 -12.49 10.79
CA ASP A 348 -5.38 -13.13 11.92
C ASP A 348 -5.43 -12.14 13.10
N LYS A 349 -6.63 -11.82 13.60
CA LYS A 349 -6.81 -11.02 14.82
C LYS A 349 -6.64 -11.95 16.04
N LEU A 350 -6.03 -11.44 17.11
CA LEU A 350 -6.00 -12.12 18.40
C LEU A 350 -7.44 -12.52 18.81
N GLY A 351 -7.68 -13.81 19.05
CA GLY A 351 -8.94 -14.33 19.59
C GLY A 351 -9.98 -14.85 18.59
N CYS A 352 -9.63 -15.08 17.32
CA CYS A 352 -10.52 -15.77 16.36
C CYS A 352 -9.78 -16.96 15.72
N GLU A 353 -9.96 -18.16 16.28
CA GLU A 353 -9.69 -19.44 15.60
C GLU A 353 -10.90 -19.90 14.80
#